data_AF-A0A8H7S9V3-F1
#
_entry.id   AF-A0A8H7S9V3-F1
#
_cell.length_a   1.000
_cell.length_b   1.000
_cell.length_c   1.000
_cell.angle_alpha   90.00
_cell.angle_beta   90.00
_cell.angle_gamma   90.00
#
_symmetry.space_group_name_H-M   'P 1'
#
loop_
_entity.id
_entity.type
_entity.pdbx_description
1 polymer ?
#
loop_
_entity_poly.entity_id
_entity_poly.type
_entity_poly.pdbx_seq_one_letter_code
_entity_poly.pdbx_strand_id
1 'polypeptide(L)'
;MDGVTKEKCLAEEQQQQSKLLRTWNRPDIRREPRRILGWTLARWLLLISNIVLFLYGMFFLLACIVTYSKGYQHAVVIVVANQDILIVTFVAALLAVITSIVGLVGIRWKDRRILGIYVLLLWPCFAFLSAVGYLSYKGDVWNLRAKLGMQWRYDFSPEDQVLLQDNLHCCGFDNPHDHATYYDRCWPESLLPGCDYKFYLFEHEFLTKTYTVTFCLVPVHILIIIISLLCSNHVDHLFGSRSRPYIAYLGRFNDWRDWEQYQLKQKQLKENKISGSSSSSSSTLPPSQPEPILTRARSTCTNHDQYITPRHSHEKK
;
A
#
# COMPACT_ATOMS: atom_id res chain seq x y z
N MET A 1 -63.24 -1.08 36.09
CA MET A 1 -61.88 -1.23 36.64
C MET A 1 -60.80 -1.23 35.54
N ASP A 2 -61.14 -0.93 34.28
CA ASP A 2 -60.24 -1.10 33.12
C ASP A 2 -59.36 0.12 32.79
N GLY A 3 -59.46 1.21 33.55
CA GLY A 3 -58.66 2.43 33.32
C GLY A 3 -57.22 2.32 33.86
N VAL A 4 -57.03 1.61 34.98
CA VAL A 4 -55.74 1.57 35.71
C VAL A 4 -54.68 0.74 34.98
N THR A 5 -55.09 -0.21 34.16
CA THR A 5 -54.17 -1.06 33.36
C THR A 5 -53.59 -0.33 32.15
N LYS A 6 -54.31 0.63 31.55
CA LYS A 6 -53.80 1.40 30.40
C LYS A 6 -52.71 2.39 30.80
N GLU A 7 -52.83 3.04 31.95
CA GLU A 7 -51.80 4.00 32.41
C GLU A 7 -50.47 3.32 32.73
N LYS A 8 -50.49 2.11 33.32
CA LYS A 8 -49.26 1.35 33.62
C LYS A 8 -48.51 0.97 32.34
N CYS A 9 -49.23 0.57 31.29
CA CYS A 9 -48.62 0.16 30.03
C CYS A 9 -47.95 1.34 29.29
N LEU A 10 -48.59 2.53 29.31
CA LEU A 10 -48.03 3.75 28.72
C LEU A 10 -46.76 4.25 29.45
N ALA A 11 -46.73 4.10 30.77
CA ALA A 11 -45.56 4.47 31.57
C ALA A 11 -44.34 3.57 31.29
N GLU A 12 -44.55 2.26 31.10
CA GLU A 12 -43.48 1.33 30.76
C GLU A 12 -42.90 1.59 29.35
N GLU A 13 -43.76 1.92 28.38
CA GLU A 13 -43.31 2.24 27.01
C GLU A 13 -42.46 3.52 26.96
N GLN A 14 -42.85 4.57 27.68
CA GLN A 14 -42.03 5.79 27.80
C GLN A 14 -40.70 5.54 28.51
N GLN A 15 -40.71 4.68 29.53
CA GLN A 15 -39.47 4.32 30.22
C GLN A 15 -38.53 3.52 29.31
N GLN A 16 -39.06 2.64 28.46
CA GLN A 16 -38.29 1.84 27.51
C GLN A 16 -37.73 2.68 26.35
N GLN A 17 -38.51 3.63 25.81
CA GLN A 17 -38.02 4.61 24.84
C GLN A 17 -36.93 5.51 25.42
N SER A 18 -37.06 5.96 26.67
CA SER A 18 -36.04 6.79 27.32
C SER A 18 -34.70 6.04 27.53
N LYS A 19 -34.76 4.73 27.82
CA LYS A 19 -33.57 3.87 27.93
C LYS A 19 -32.89 3.66 26.59
N LEU A 20 -33.68 3.40 25.54
CA LEU A 20 -33.16 3.28 24.18
C LEU A 20 -32.48 4.57 23.72
N LEU A 21 -33.12 5.73 23.95
CA LEU A 21 -32.53 7.03 23.61
C LEU A 21 -31.22 7.32 24.37
N ARG A 22 -31.06 6.86 25.62
CA ARG A 22 -29.78 6.96 26.34
C ARG A 22 -28.69 6.06 25.78
N THR A 23 -29.03 4.86 25.30
CA THR A 23 -28.04 3.96 24.68
C THR A 23 -27.54 4.47 23.33
N TRP A 24 -28.40 5.14 22.55
CA TRP A 24 -27.99 5.77 21.28
C TRP A 24 -27.25 7.09 21.46
N ASN A 25 -27.41 7.75 22.60
CA ASN A 25 -26.73 9.01 22.91
C ASN A 25 -25.44 8.81 23.71
N ARG A 26 -24.77 7.65 23.59
CA ARG A 26 -23.35 7.61 23.94
C ARG A 26 -22.64 8.42 22.85
N PRO A 27 -22.08 9.61 23.15
CA PRO A 27 -21.17 10.22 22.20
C PRO A 27 -20.09 9.17 21.98
N ASP A 28 -19.95 8.69 20.75
CA ASP A 28 -18.77 7.96 20.36
C ASP A 28 -17.61 8.87 20.77
N ILE A 29 -16.96 8.55 21.88
CA ILE A 29 -15.70 9.15 22.31
C ILE A 29 -14.73 8.61 21.27
N ARG A 30 -14.78 9.25 20.09
CA ARG A 30 -13.89 9.03 18.98
C ARG A 30 -12.55 9.50 19.50
N ARG A 31 -11.84 8.59 20.18
CA ARG A 31 -10.53 8.83 20.78
C ARG A 31 -9.74 9.56 19.71
N GLU A 32 -9.48 10.85 19.94
CA GLU A 32 -8.69 11.60 19.00
C GLU A 32 -7.37 10.85 18.86
N PRO A 33 -6.98 10.48 17.63
CA PRO A 33 -5.77 9.72 17.44
C PRO A 33 -4.63 10.53 18.07
N ARG A 34 -3.91 9.92 19.01
CA ARG A 34 -2.81 10.58 19.74
C ARG A 34 -1.86 11.18 18.70
N ARG A 35 -1.82 12.51 18.63
CA ARG A 35 -0.94 13.25 17.72
C ARG A 35 0.43 13.33 18.38
N ILE A 36 1.30 12.38 18.06
CA ILE A 36 2.71 12.45 18.46
C ILE A 36 3.40 13.32 17.40
N LEU A 37 4.04 14.42 17.82
CA LEU A 37 4.75 15.37 16.93
C LEU A 37 3.89 15.98 15.79
N GLY A 38 2.57 16.01 15.94
CA GLY A 38 1.65 16.57 14.92
C GLY A 38 1.39 15.66 13.71
N TRP A 39 1.93 14.44 13.69
CA TRP A 39 1.64 13.42 12.67
C TRP A 39 0.83 12.26 13.24
N THR A 40 -0.03 11.66 12.40
CA THR A 40 -0.77 10.45 12.78
C THR A 40 0.15 9.24 12.67
N LEU A 41 -0.01 8.26 13.58
CA LEU A 41 0.77 7.00 13.54
C LEU A 41 0.71 6.31 12.17
N ALA A 42 -0.45 6.36 11.50
CA ALA A 42 -0.62 5.81 10.15
C ALA A 42 0.34 6.44 9.11
N ARG A 43 0.61 7.75 9.19
CA ARG A 43 1.58 8.40 8.28
C ARG A 43 3.01 7.93 8.55
N TRP A 44 3.36 7.75 9.81
CA TRP A 44 4.67 7.22 10.19
C TRP A 44 4.86 5.79 9.70
N LEU A 45 3.87 4.93 9.88
CA LEU A 45 3.92 3.55 9.39
C LEU A 45 4.06 3.51 7.86
N LEU A 46 3.26 4.30 7.14
CA LEU A 46 3.34 4.40 5.68
C LEU A 46 4.70 4.95 5.21
N LEU A 47 5.27 5.93 5.92
CA LEU A 47 6.59 6.48 5.62
C LEU A 47 7.69 5.44 5.84
N ILE A 48 7.67 4.74 6.98
CA ILE A 48 8.64 3.70 7.30
C ILE A 48 8.56 2.56 6.29
N SER A 49 7.36 2.06 5.97
CA SER A 49 7.18 0.99 4.99
C SER A 49 7.71 1.39 3.60
N ASN A 50 7.51 2.65 3.21
CA ASN A 50 8.00 3.16 1.94
C ASN A 50 9.53 3.39 1.93
N ILE A 51 10.13 3.78 3.06
CA ILE A 51 11.59 3.84 3.22
C ILE A 51 12.20 2.45 3.10
N VAL A 52 11.61 1.43 3.74
CA VAL A 52 12.06 0.04 3.60
C VAL A 52 12.01 -0.39 2.14
N LEU A 53 10.90 -0.13 1.44
CA LEU A 53 10.74 -0.38 0.00
C LEU A 53 11.85 0.28 -0.84
N PHE A 54 12.12 1.55 -0.58
CA PHE A 54 13.17 2.30 -1.28
C PHE A 54 14.56 1.74 -1.01
N LEU A 55 14.90 1.44 0.26
CA LEU A 55 16.23 0.96 0.64
C LEU A 55 16.57 -0.38 0.00
N TYR A 56 15.68 -1.37 0.06
CA TYR A 56 15.98 -2.65 -0.57
C TYR A 56 15.94 -2.55 -2.10
N GLY A 57 15.02 -1.76 -2.67
CA GLY A 57 14.98 -1.52 -4.12
C GLY A 57 16.27 -0.91 -4.64
N MET A 58 16.79 0.11 -3.93
CA MET A 58 18.09 0.73 -4.22
C MET A 58 19.26 -0.24 -4.05
N PHE A 59 19.23 -1.06 -3.00
CA PHE A 59 20.27 -2.08 -2.78
C PHE A 59 20.35 -3.08 -3.94
N PHE A 60 19.22 -3.64 -4.40
CA PHE A 60 19.22 -4.55 -5.55
C PHE A 60 19.60 -3.84 -6.85
N LEU A 61 19.14 -2.61 -7.05
CA LEU A 61 19.49 -1.84 -8.25
C LEU A 61 21.01 -1.60 -8.32
N LEU A 62 21.62 -1.22 -7.19
CA LEU A 62 23.06 -1.04 -7.09
C LEU A 62 23.81 -2.36 -7.31
N ALA A 63 23.34 -3.46 -6.71
CA ALA A 63 23.92 -4.79 -6.90
C ALA A 63 23.88 -5.23 -8.38
N CYS A 64 22.77 -4.98 -9.08
CA CYS A 64 22.66 -5.23 -10.52
C CYS A 64 23.64 -4.37 -11.31
N ILE A 65 23.74 -3.06 -11.01
CA ILE A 65 24.68 -2.15 -11.71
C ILE A 65 26.13 -2.61 -11.51
N VAL A 66 26.52 -2.94 -10.27
CA VAL A 66 27.87 -3.44 -9.95
C VAL A 66 28.16 -4.78 -10.66
N THR A 67 27.15 -5.63 -10.78
CA THR A 67 27.28 -6.91 -11.49
C THR A 67 27.45 -6.69 -13.01
N TYR A 68 26.65 -5.80 -13.60
CA TYR A 68 26.81 -5.42 -15.02
C TYR A 68 28.12 -4.69 -15.30
N SER A 69 28.63 -3.88 -14.36
CA SER A 69 29.92 -3.20 -14.49
C SER A 69 31.12 -4.13 -14.28
N LYS A 70 30.90 -5.44 -14.08
CA LYS A 70 31.93 -6.44 -13.79
C LYS A 70 32.82 -6.04 -12.60
N GLY A 71 32.21 -5.45 -11.57
CA GLY A 71 32.93 -4.80 -10.46
C GLY A 71 33.63 -5.74 -9.47
N TYR A 72 33.42 -7.06 -9.55
CA TYR A 72 34.06 -8.07 -8.70
C TYR A 72 34.47 -9.29 -9.52
N GLN A 73 35.43 -10.08 -9.01
CA GLN A 73 36.08 -11.19 -9.73
C GLN A 73 35.08 -12.20 -10.31
N HIS A 74 33.98 -12.49 -9.61
CA HIS A 74 32.98 -13.46 -10.07
C HIS A 74 31.77 -12.86 -10.80
N ALA A 75 31.77 -11.54 -11.07
CA ALA A 75 30.64 -10.87 -11.69
C ALA A 75 30.39 -11.38 -13.11
N VAL A 76 31.48 -11.66 -13.83
CA VAL A 76 31.43 -12.14 -15.22
C VAL A 76 30.69 -13.48 -15.31
N VAL A 77 30.95 -14.38 -14.36
CA VAL A 77 30.31 -15.70 -14.29
C VAL A 77 28.80 -15.55 -14.16
N ILE A 78 28.33 -14.66 -13.28
CA ILE A 78 26.88 -14.42 -13.07
C ILE A 78 26.22 -13.82 -14.31
N VAL A 79 26.87 -12.86 -14.97
CA VAL A 79 26.33 -12.20 -16.16
C VAL A 79 26.14 -13.19 -17.30
N VAL A 80 27.11 -14.09 -17.50
CA VAL A 80 27.06 -15.11 -18.57
C VAL A 80 26.08 -16.24 -18.22
N ALA A 81 26.14 -16.78 -17.00
CA ALA A 81 25.37 -17.97 -16.63
C ALA A 81 23.89 -17.69 -16.35
N ASN A 82 23.56 -16.51 -15.79
CA ASN A 82 22.24 -16.19 -15.25
C ASN A 82 21.68 -14.85 -15.74
N GLN A 83 21.83 -14.56 -17.03
CA GLN A 83 21.35 -13.31 -17.63
C GLN A 83 19.85 -13.06 -17.37
N ASP A 84 19.02 -14.10 -17.45
CA ASP A 84 17.57 -13.99 -17.23
C ASP A 84 17.23 -13.53 -15.81
N ILE A 85 17.86 -14.14 -14.80
CA ILE A 85 17.63 -13.79 -13.39
C ILE A 85 18.08 -12.35 -13.13
N LEU A 86 19.21 -11.94 -13.72
CA LEU A 86 19.74 -10.59 -13.59
C LEU A 86 18.82 -9.54 -14.20
N ILE A 87 18.27 -9.80 -15.40
CA ILE A 87 17.31 -8.90 -16.08
C ILE A 87 16.03 -8.77 -15.24
N VAL A 88 15.45 -9.88 -14.79
CA VAL A 88 14.21 -9.84 -13.99
C VAL A 88 14.44 -9.12 -12.66
N THR A 89 15.61 -9.33 -12.02
CA THR A 89 15.99 -8.62 -10.78
C THR A 89 16.16 -7.13 -11.02
N PHE A 90 16.79 -6.73 -12.13
CA PHE A 90 16.95 -5.32 -12.49
C PHE A 90 15.60 -4.63 -12.72
N VAL A 91 14.69 -5.25 -13.46
CA VAL A 91 13.32 -4.74 -13.68
C VAL A 91 12.56 -4.64 -12.35
N ALA A 92 12.66 -5.66 -11.50
CA ALA A 92 12.05 -5.65 -10.17
C ALA A 92 12.56 -4.50 -9.30
N ALA A 93 13.87 -4.30 -9.26
CA ALA A 93 14.52 -3.25 -8.49
C ALA A 93 14.15 -1.84 -9.01
N LEU A 94 14.17 -1.65 -10.32
CA LEU A 94 13.76 -0.40 -10.96
C LEU A 94 12.29 -0.07 -10.65
N LEU A 95 11.39 -1.04 -10.80
CA LEU A 95 9.98 -0.88 -10.44
C LEU A 95 9.78 -0.57 -8.96
N ALA A 96 10.53 -1.21 -8.06
CA ALA A 96 10.47 -0.94 -6.63
C ALA A 96 10.91 0.50 -6.30
N VAL A 97 12.01 0.97 -6.91
CA VAL A 97 12.49 2.35 -6.74
C VAL A 97 11.45 3.36 -7.26
N ILE A 98 10.94 3.18 -8.48
CA ILE A 98 9.90 4.05 -9.05
C ILE A 98 8.67 4.06 -8.15
N THR A 99 8.20 2.88 -7.72
CA THR A 99 7.03 2.73 -6.84
C THR A 99 7.24 3.45 -5.51
N SER A 100 8.44 3.36 -4.93
CA SER A 100 8.75 4.06 -3.68
C SER A 100 8.77 5.59 -3.83
N ILE A 101 9.22 6.12 -4.99
CA ILE A 101 9.17 7.56 -5.30
C ILE A 101 7.70 8.00 -5.39
N VAL A 102 6.86 7.25 -6.09
CA VAL A 102 5.40 7.50 -6.15
C VAL A 102 4.79 7.48 -4.74
N GLY A 103 5.21 6.55 -3.89
CA GLY A 103 4.81 6.49 -2.48
C GLY A 103 5.21 7.75 -1.70
N LEU A 104 6.45 8.23 -1.84
CA LEU A 104 6.91 9.47 -1.19
C LEU A 104 6.10 10.69 -1.67
N VAL A 105 5.83 10.78 -2.98
CA VAL A 105 5.01 11.85 -3.56
C VAL A 105 3.58 11.79 -3.02
N GLY A 106 2.98 10.60 -2.93
CA GLY A 106 1.64 10.40 -2.36
C GLY A 106 1.55 10.87 -0.91
N ILE A 107 2.55 10.56 -0.09
CA ILE A 107 2.64 11.03 1.30
C ILE A 107 2.77 12.55 1.37
N ARG A 108 3.62 13.13 0.51
CA ARG A 108 3.90 14.58 0.49
C ARG A 108 2.69 15.41 0.05
N TRP A 109 1.95 14.93 -0.96
CA TRP A 109 0.84 15.65 -1.59
C TRP A 109 -0.51 15.38 -0.92
N LYS A 110 -0.59 14.34 -0.06
CA LYS A 110 -1.83 13.93 0.63
C LYS A 110 -2.99 13.65 -0.33
N ASP A 111 -2.69 13.26 -1.57
CA ASP A 111 -3.69 12.92 -2.58
C ASP A 111 -3.99 11.41 -2.56
N ARG A 112 -5.26 11.06 -2.36
CA ARG A 112 -5.75 9.67 -2.36
C ARG A 112 -5.51 8.98 -3.69
N ARG A 113 -5.57 9.71 -4.81
CA ARG A 113 -5.41 9.14 -6.16
C ARG A 113 -3.99 8.59 -6.33
N ILE A 114 -2.99 9.37 -5.94
CA ILE A 114 -1.58 8.97 -6.02
C ILE A 114 -1.30 7.78 -5.10
N LEU A 115 -1.88 7.77 -3.89
CA LEU A 115 -1.74 6.64 -2.97
C LEU A 115 -2.41 5.37 -3.49
N GLY A 116 -3.53 5.49 -4.22
CA GLY A 116 -4.17 4.37 -4.92
C GLY A 116 -3.29 3.80 -6.03
N ILE A 117 -2.67 4.66 -6.84
CA ILE A 117 -1.70 4.23 -7.87
C ILE A 117 -0.50 3.53 -7.24
N TYR A 118 0.03 4.05 -6.13
CA TYR A 118 1.10 3.41 -5.37
C TYR A 118 0.73 1.98 -4.95
N VAL A 119 -0.46 1.77 -4.37
CA VAL A 119 -0.94 0.44 -3.97
C VAL A 119 -1.06 -0.49 -5.17
N LEU A 120 -1.52 0.00 -6.33
CA LEU A 120 -1.59 -0.80 -7.55
C LEU A 120 -0.21 -1.21 -8.06
N LEU A 121 0.79 -0.32 -7.98
CA LEU A 121 2.17 -0.59 -8.41
C LEU A 121 2.92 -1.57 -7.50
N LEU A 122 2.51 -1.72 -6.24
CA LEU A 122 3.09 -2.74 -5.35
C LEU A 122 2.84 -4.17 -5.86
N TRP A 123 1.71 -4.44 -6.52
CA TRP A 123 1.39 -5.79 -7.00
C TRP A 123 2.33 -6.30 -8.11
N PRO A 124 2.65 -5.53 -9.17
CA PRO A 124 3.71 -5.89 -10.09
C PRO A 124 5.07 -6.07 -9.40
N CYS A 125 5.43 -5.20 -8.45
CA CYS A 125 6.67 -5.36 -7.68
C CYS A 125 6.71 -6.70 -6.94
N PHE A 126 5.62 -7.08 -6.29
CA PHE A 126 5.46 -8.38 -5.63
C PHE A 126 5.59 -9.56 -6.60
N ALA A 127 4.96 -9.46 -7.77
CA ALA A 127 5.01 -10.50 -8.79
C ALA A 127 6.44 -10.70 -9.31
N PHE A 128 7.16 -9.62 -9.64
CA PHE A 128 8.55 -9.69 -10.07
C PHE A 128 9.50 -10.19 -8.97
N LEU A 129 9.34 -9.72 -7.73
CA LEU A 129 10.13 -10.22 -6.59
C LEU A 129 9.94 -11.73 -6.40
N SER A 130 8.70 -12.20 -6.49
CA SER A 130 8.38 -13.63 -6.40
C SER A 130 8.90 -14.42 -7.60
N ALA A 131 8.89 -13.83 -8.80
CA ALA A 131 9.45 -14.44 -10.01
C ALA A 131 10.96 -14.66 -9.89
N VAL A 132 11.72 -13.69 -9.38
CA VAL A 132 13.16 -13.86 -9.11
C VAL A 132 13.39 -15.03 -8.15
N GLY A 133 12.69 -15.05 -7.01
CA GLY A 133 12.83 -16.12 -6.03
C GLY A 133 12.47 -17.50 -6.59
N TYR A 134 11.40 -17.59 -7.39
CA TYR A 134 11.01 -18.82 -8.05
C TYR A 134 12.03 -19.29 -9.09
N LEU A 135 12.54 -18.40 -9.95
CA LEU A 135 13.54 -18.74 -10.96
C LEU A 135 14.84 -19.23 -10.32
N SER A 136 15.30 -18.57 -9.25
CA SER A 136 16.49 -18.98 -8.50
C SER A 136 16.30 -20.33 -7.80
N TYR A 137 15.16 -20.54 -7.13
CA TYR A 137 14.83 -21.82 -6.49
C TYR A 137 14.75 -22.96 -7.51
N LYS A 138 14.04 -22.74 -8.62
CA LYS A 138 13.91 -23.72 -9.69
C LYS A 138 15.26 -24.06 -10.32
N GLY A 139 16.12 -23.06 -10.52
CA GLY A 139 17.46 -23.24 -11.06
C GLY A 139 18.33 -24.15 -10.20
N ASP A 140 18.20 -24.04 -8.87
CA ASP A 140 19.00 -24.82 -7.92
C ASP A 140 18.54 -26.29 -7.82
N VAL A 141 17.22 -26.51 -7.69
CA VAL A 141 16.65 -27.84 -7.42
C VAL A 141 16.68 -28.75 -8.65
N TRP A 142 16.56 -28.21 -9.87
CA TRP A 142 16.42 -29.01 -11.08
C TRP A 142 17.76 -29.32 -11.74
N ASN A 143 18.38 -30.44 -11.33
CA ASN A 143 19.58 -31.05 -11.93
C ASN A 143 20.58 -30.01 -12.50
N LEU A 144 21.03 -29.12 -11.62
CA LEU A 144 21.89 -27.98 -11.95
C LEU A 144 23.11 -28.40 -12.77
N ARG A 145 23.76 -29.52 -12.40
CA ARG A 145 24.93 -30.04 -13.11
C ARG A 145 24.64 -30.37 -14.59
N ALA A 146 23.53 -31.05 -14.88
CA ALA A 146 23.15 -31.36 -16.25
C ALA A 146 22.80 -30.09 -17.04
N LYS A 147 22.13 -29.13 -16.40
CA LYS A 147 21.81 -27.84 -17.02
C LYS A 147 23.08 -27.07 -17.41
N LEU A 148 24.04 -26.94 -16.49
CA LEU A 148 25.30 -26.24 -16.75
C LEU A 148 26.10 -26.90 -17.88
N GLY A 149 26.12 -28.24 -17.93
CA GLY A 149 26.78 -28.97 -19.02
C GLY A 149 26.10 -28.81 -20.38
N MET A 150 24.78 -28.61 -20.42
CA MET A 150 24.04 -28.27 -21.65
C MET A 150 24.32 -26.83 -22.07
N GLN A 151 24.23 -25.87 -21.14
CA GLN A 151 24.51 -24.46 -21.41
C GLN A 151 25.94 -24.27 -21.93
N TRP A 152 26.90 -24.98 -21.34
CA TRP A 152 28.31 -24.95 -21.79
C TRP A 152 28.48 -25.34 -23.25
N ARG A 153 27.82 -26.43 -23.67
CA ARG A 153 28.01 -27.02 -25.00
C ARG A 153 27.20 -26.31 -26.10
N TYR A 154 26.05 -25.73 -25.75
CA TYR A 154 25.09 -25.22 -26.74
C TYR A 154 24.80 -23.73 -26.65
N ASP A 155 24.81 -23.15 -25.45
CA ASP A 155 24.37 -21.77 -25.24
C ASP A 155 25.54 -20.79 -25.15
N PHE A 156 26.69 -21.22 -24.61
CA PHE A 156 27.86 -20.36 -24.44
C PHE A 156 28.67 -20.23 -25.72
N SER A 157 28.99 -18.97 -26.05
CA SER A 157 29.94 -18.68 -27.12
C SER A 157 31.37 -19.04 -26.70
N PRO A 158 32.30 -19.25 -27.64
CA PRO A 158 33.72 -19.47 -27.31
C PRO A 158 34.32 -18.34 -26.46
N GLU A 159 33.87 -17.09 -26.67
CA GLU A 159 34.31 -15.94 -25.88
C GLU A 159 33.84 -16.05 -24.42
N ASP A 160 32.59 -16.45 -24.20
CA ASP A 160 32.03 -16.68 -22.86
C ASP A 160 32.74 -17.82 -22.14
N GLN A 161 33.09 -18.89 -22.87
CA GLN A 161 33.84 -20.01 -22.32
C GLN A 161 35.23 -19.59 -21.87
N VAL A 162 35.97 -18.78 -22.64
CA VAL A 162 37.28 -18.26 -22.23
C VAL A 162 37.15 -17.39 -20.98
N LEU A 163 36.12 -16.54 -20.91
CA LEU A 163 35.85 -15.72 -19.73
C LEU A 163 35.56 -16.59 -18.50
N LEU A 164 34.74 -17.63 -18.63
CA LEU A 164 34.45 -18.58 -17.56
C LEU A 164 35.71 -19.32 -17.11
N GLN A 165 36.51 -19.82 -18.04
CA GLN A 165 37.75 -20.55 -17.78
C GLN A 165 38.80 -19.70 -17.08
N ASP A 166 39.00 -18.46 -17.52
CA ASP A 166 39.98 -17.55 -16.90
C ASP A 166 39.54 -17.13 -15.49
N ASN A 167 38.25 -16.86 -15.27
CA ASN A 167 37.73 -16.47 -13.94
C ASN A 167 37.66 -17.64 -12.95
N LEU A 168 37.39 -18.87 -13.40
CA LEU A 168 37.31 -20.07 -12.54
C LEU A 168 38.65 -20.81 -12.42
N HIS A 169 39.67 -20.41 -13.20
CA HIS A 169 40.96 -21.08 -13.30
C HIS A 169 40.80 -22.59 -13.57
N CYS A 170 40.15 -22.90 -14.68
CA CYS A 170 39.87 -24.27 -15.14
C CYS A 170 39.95 -24.34 -16.68
N CYS A 171 39.98 -25.55 -17.24
CA CYS A 171 40.11 -25.78 -18.69
C CYS A 171 39.17 -26.90 -19.14
N GLY A 172 38.28 -26.60 -20.09
CA GLY A 172 37.19 -27.49 -20.51
C GLY A 172 36.10 -27.70 -19.45
N PHE A 173 35.04 -28.42 -19.80
CA PHE A 173 33.92 -28.67 -18.87
C PHE A 173 34.26 -29.79 -17.88
N ASP A 174 34.34 -31.05 -18.33
CA ASP A 174 34.72 -32.18 -17.47
C ASP A 174 36.25 -32.36 -17.40
N ASN A 175 36.97 -32.08 -18.49
CA ASN A 175 38.43 -32.16 -18.60
C ASN A 175 38.94 -31.24 -19.72
N PRO A 176 40.27 -30.98 -19.82
CA PRO A 176 40.84 -30.05 -20.82
C PRO A 176 40.53 -30.37 -22.28
N HIS A 177 40.09 -31.60 -22.59
CA HIS A 177 39.70 -32.02 -23.93
C HIS A 177 38.18 -31.90 -24.20
N ASP A 178 37.35 -31.78 -23.16
CA ASP A 178 35.89 -31.70 -23.28
C ASP A 178 35.43 -30.26 -23.54
N HIS A 179 35.22 -29.94 -24.82
CA HIS A 179 34.70 -28.65 -25.30
C HIS A 179 35.42 -27.44 -24.67
N ALA A 180 36.74 -27.51 -24.57
CA ALA A 180 37.56 -26.39 -24.14
C ALA A 180 37.78 -25.41 -25.29
N THR A 181 37.60 -24.10 -25.02
CA THR A 181 38.14 -23.06 -25.89
C THR A 181 39.56 -22.73 -25.45
N TYR A 182 40.54 -23.01 -26.31
CA TYR A 182 41.96 -22.84 -25.96
C TYR A 182 42.39 -21.37 -25.97
N TYR A 183 43.19 -20.99 -24.99
CA TYR A 183 43.82 -19.67 -24.83
C TYR A 183 45.16 -19.81 -24.09
N ASP A 184 45.90 -18.73 -23.86
CA ASP A 184 47.27 -18.77 -23.31
C ASP A 184 47.48 -19.65 -22.06
N ARG A 185 46.44 -19.86 -21.23
CA ARG A 185 46.51 -20.71 -20.02
C ARG A 185 45.81 -22.06 -20.13
N CYS A 186 45.00 -22.28 -21.16
CA CYS A 186 44.24 -23.52 -21.39
C CYS A 186 44.62 -24.10 -22.74
N TRP A 187 45.34 -25.22 -22.72
CA TRP A 187 45.75 -26.01 -23.87
C TRP A 187 45.50 -27.50 -23.58
N PRO A 188 45.51 -28.39 -24.59
CA PRO A 188 45.12 -29.80 -24.41
C PRO A 188 45.91 -30.57 -23.34
N GLU A 189 47.18 -30.20 -23.13
CA GLU A 189 48.08 -30.83 -22.16
C GLU A 189 48.16 -30.06 -20.83
N SER A 190 47.26 -29.11 -20.60
CA SER A 190 47.26 -28.31 -19.38
C SER A 190 46.90 -29.17 -18.16
N LEU A 191 47.56 -28.91 -17.03
CA LEU A 191 47.28 -29.55 -15.73
C LEU A 191 46.06 -28.93 -15.03
N LEU A 192 45.34 -28.01 -15.68
CA LEU A 192 44.14 -27.39 -15.12
C LEU A 192 43.00 -28.40 -15.03
N PRO A 193 42.23 -28.41 -13.93
CA PRO A 193 41.06 -29.27 -13.81
C PRO A 193 39.91 -28.78 -14.70
N GLY A 194 38.91 -29.65 -14.93
CA GLY A 194 37.64 -29.27 -15.53
C GLY A 194 36.90 -28.19 -14.72
N CYS A 195 36.07 -27.42 -15.40
CA CYS A 195 35.26 -26.36 -14.79
C CYS A 195 34.01 -26.87 -14.06
N ASP A 196 33.56 -28.10 -14.31
CA ASP A 196 32.29 -28.65 -13.84
C ASP A 196 32.05 -28.43 -12.33
N TYR A 197 33.01 -28.80 -11.49
CA TYR A 197 32.88 -28.76 -10.04
C TYR A 197 32.88 -27.34 -9.48
N LYS A 198 33.83 -26.51 -9.94
CA LYS A 198 33.93 -25.11 -9.49
C LYS A 198 32.73 -24.29 -9.94
N PHE A 199 32.28 -24.53 -11.18
CA PHE A 199 31.13 -23.83 -11.74
C PHE A 199 29.84 -24.23 -11.01
N TYR A 200 29.66 -25.53 -10.74
CA TYR A 200 28.53 -26.02 -9.94
C TYR A 200 28.49 -25.40 -8.54
N LEU A 201 29.62 -25.40 -7.82
CA LEU A 201 29.68 -24.87 -6.45
C LEU A 201 29.32 -23.38 -6.41
N PHE A 202 29.84 -22.61 -7.37
CA PHE A 202 29.56 -21.19 -7.50
C PHE A 202 28.08 -20.93 -7.77
N GLU A 203 27.51 -21.62 -8.76
CA GLU A 203 26.10 -21.48 -9.14
C GLU A 203 25.15 -21.89 -8.03
N HIS A 204 25.43 -23.01 -7.36
CA HIS A 204 24.64 -23.48 -6.22
C HIS A 204 24.63 -22.45 -5.09
N GLU A 205 25.81 -21.90 -4.73
CA GLU A 205 25.92 -20.90 -3.68
C GLU A 205 25.19 -19.59 -4.04
N PHE A 206 25.33 -19.14 -5.29
CA PHE A 206 24.66 -17.94 -5.80
C PHE A 206 23.13 -18.09 -5.79
N LEU A 207 22.61 -19.18 -6.35
CA LEU A 207 21.17 -19.45 -6.42
C LEU A 207 20.58 -19.61 -5.02
N THR A 208 21.29 -20.34 -4.13
CA THR A 208 20.90 -20.53 -2.73
C THR A 208 20.74 -19.22 -1.98
N LYS A 209 21.75 -18.34 -2.08
CA LYS A 209 21.66 -17.01 -1.46
C LYS A 209 20.54 -16.18 -2.05
N THR A 210 20.37 -16.22 -3.38
CA THR A 210 19.37 -15.40 -4.07
C THR A 210 17.94 -15.79 -3.71
N TYR A 211 17.58 -17.08 -3.78
CA TYR A 211 16.22 -17.50 -3.40
C TYR A 211 15.97 -17.32 -1.90
N THR A 212 16.99 -17.50 -1.04
CA THR A 212 16.84 -17.31 0.41
C THR A 212 16.54 -15.85 0.73
N VAL A 213 17.31 -14.91 0.17
CA VAL A 213 17.10 -13.47 0.39
C VAL A 213 15.75 -13.02 -0.17
N THR A 214 15.39 -13.45 -1.38
CA THR A 214 14.12 -13.05 -1.99
C THR A 214 12.92 -13.61 -1.23
N PHE A 215 12.92 -14.88 -0.83
CA PHE A 215 11.84 -15.44 -0.01
C PHE A 215 11.73 -14.81 1.39
N CYS A 216 12.84 -14.35 1.99
CA CYS A 216 12.79 -13.56 3.21
C CYS A 216 12.15 -12.17 3.01
N LEU A 217 12.27 -11.58 1.81
CA LEU A 217 11.69 -10.28 1.47
C LEU A 217 10.21 -10.35 1.08
N VAL A 218 9.75 -11.47 0.55
CA VAL A 218 8.32 -11.70 0.21
C VAL A 218 7.37 -11.34 1.36
N PRO A 219 7.51 -11.86 2.60
CA PRO A 219 6.62 -11.51 3.70
C PRO A 219 6.74 -10.04 4.12
N VAL A 220 7.95 -9.46 4.04
CA VAL A 220 8.16 -8.03 4.30
C VAL A 220 7.39 -7.19 3.28
N HIS A 221 7.41 -7.58 2.01
CA HIS A 221 6.66 -6.89 0.96
C HIS A 221 5.14 -7.02 1.14
N ILE A 222 4.65 -8.19 1.55
CA ILE A 222 3.23 -8.39 1.88
C ILE A 222 2.81 -7.45 3.03
N LEU A 223 3.63 -7.31 4.07
CA LEU A 223 3.38 -6.34 5.16
C LEU A 223 3.31 -4.90 4.63
N ILE A 224 4.17 -4.52 3.68
CA ILE A 224 4.12 -3.19 3.03
C ILE A 224 2.80 -3.01 2.28
N ILE A 225 2.32 -4.01 1.55
CA ILE A 225 1.02 -3.98 0.86
C ILE A 225 -0.12 -3.79 1.87
N ILE A 226 -0.13 -4.56 2.96
CA ILE A 226 -1.17 -4.48 4.01
C ILE A 226 -1.17 -3.10 4.67
N ILE A 227 -0.01 -2.58 5.09
CA ILE A 227 0.13 -1.24 5.68
C ILE A 227 -0.40 -0.18 4.71
N SER A 228 -0.06 -0.30 3.42
CA SER A 228 -0.47 0.64 2.39
C SER A 228 -1.98 0.61 2.13
N LEU A 229 -2.59 -0.58 2.09
CA LEU A 229 -4.04 -0.77 1.97
C LEU A 229 -4.80 -0.20 3.17
N LEU A 230 -4.35 -0.51 4.39
CA LEU A 230 -4.95 -0.01 5.62
C LEU A 230 -4.87 1.52 5.70
N CYS A 231 -3.71 2.08 5.33
CA CYS A 231 -3.52 3.53 5.32
C CYS A 231 -4.32 4.22 4.20
N SER A 232 -4.47 3.59 3.03
CA SER A 232 -5.25 4.15 1.90
C SER A 232 -6.76 4.17 2.19
N ASN A 233 -7.29 3.16 2.88
CA ASN A 233 -8.72 3.11 3.26
C ASN A 233 -9.05 3.98 4.48
N HIS A 234 -8.19 4.05 5.50
CA HIS A 234 -8.44 4.88 6.68
C HIS A 234 -8.31 6.41 6.41
N VAL A 235 -7.86 6.80 5.22
CA VAL A 235 -7.76 8.20 4.78
C VAL A 235 -9.14 8.86 4.52
N ASP A 236 -10.26 8.16 4.68
CA ASP A 236 -11.56 8.71 4.28
C ASP A 236 -12.30 9.58 5.32
N HIS A 237 -11.98 9.52 6.62
CA HIS A 237 -12.84 10.20 7.61
C HIS A 237 -12.30 11.55 8.11
N LEU A 238 -10.99 11.80 7.98
CA LEU A 238 -10.32 12.98 8.54
C LEU A 238 -9.18 13.54 7.66
N PHE A 239 -8.73 12.83 6.63
CA PHE A 239 -7.66 13.33 5.75
C PHE A 239 -8.14 14.32 4.68
N GLY A 240 -9.45 14.40 4.48
CA GLY A 240 -10.10 15.57 3.95
C GLY A 240 -10.31 16.61 5.04
N SER A 241 -9.25 17.32 5.45
CA SER A 241 -9.42 18.71 5.88
C SER A 241 -9.72 19.61 4.67
N ARG A 242 -10.44 19.10 3.66
CA ARG A 242 -11.25 19.99 2.85
C ARG A 242 -12.14 20.67 3.88
N SER A 243 -12.04 21.99 3.97
CA SER A 243 -13.13 22.79 4.53
C SER A 243 -14.40 22.15 4.01
N ARG A 244 -15.25 21.64 4.90
CA ARG A 244 -16.50 21.03 4.47
C ARG A 244 -17.15 22.04 3.53
N PRO A 245 -17.62 21.62 2.33
CA PRO A 245 -18.11 22.57 1.36
C PRO A 245 -19.08 23.50 2.08
N TYR A 246 -18.91 24.82 1.92
CA TYR A 246 -19.78 25.81 2.54
C TYR A 246 -21.21 25.36 2.27
N ILE A 247 -21.88 24.90 3.30
CA ILE A 247 -23.21 24.36 3.16
C ILE A 247 -24.11 25.59 3.07
N ALA A 248 -24.55 25.93 1.86
CA ALA A 248 -25.20 27.22 1.59
C ALA A 248 -26.43 27.50 2.48
N TYR A 249 -27.08 26.45 2.98
CA TYR A 249 -28.22 26.58 3.89
C TYR A 249 -27.83 26.82 5.37
N LEU A 250 -26.58 26.57 5.77
CA LEU A 250 -26.10 26.80 7.15
C LEU A 250 -25.63 28.24 7.40
N GLY A 251 -25.61 29.10 6.37
CA GLY A 251 -25.32 30.52 6.53
C GLY A 251 -23.97 30.78 7.21
N ARG A 252 -23.97 31.44 8.38
CA ARG A 252 -22.76 31.84 9.13
C ARG A 252 -21.94 30.65 9.68
N PHE A 253 -22.49 29.45 9.77
CA PHE A 253 -21.84 28.33 10.46
C PHE A 253 -20.96 27.50 9.52
N ASN A 254 -19.70 27.26 9.92
CA ASN A 254 -18.74 26.47 9.15
C ASN A 254 -18.89 24.96 9.37
N ASP A 255 -19.55 24.54 10.46
CA ASP A 255 -19.83 23.15 10.80
C ASP A 255 -21.24 23.01 11.40
N TRP A 256 -21.86 21.84 11.22
CA TRP A 256 -23.15 21.50 11.83
C TRP A 256 -23.07 21.46 13.35
N ARG A 257 -21.89 21.11 13.91
CA ARG A 257 -21.67 21.11 15.37
C ARG A 257 -21.68 22.52 15.94
N ASP A 258 -21.13 23.49 15.22
CA ASP A 258 -21.17 24.89 15.63
C ASP A 258 -22.63 25.38 15.67
N TRP A 259 -23.43 24.96 14.70
CA TRP A 259 -24.87 25.22 14.67
C TRP A 259 -25.61 24.53 15.83
N GLU A 260 -25.30 23.27 16.12
CA GLU A 260 -25.93 22.53 17.23
C GLU A 260 -25.59 23.13 18.60
N GLN A 261 -24.31 23.49 18.82
CA GLN A 261 -23.89 24.21 20.02
C GLN A 261 -24.57 25.56 20.14
N TYR A 262 -24.75 26.27 19.02
CA TYR A 262 -25.47 27.52 18.99
C TYR A 262 -26.95 27.33 19.38
N GLN A 263 -27.62 26.28 18.89
CA GLN A 263 -29.00 25.96 19.27
C GLN A 263 -29.12 25.62 20.77
N LEU A 264 -28.19 24.85 21.32
CA LEU A 264 -28.16 24.51 22.74
C LEU A 264 -27.98 25.75 23.61
N LYS A 265 -27.05 26.64 23.23
CA LYS A 265 -26.80 27.91 23.93
C LYS A 265 -28.03 28.83 23.91
N GLN A 266 -28.73 28.88 22.77
CA GLN A 266 -30.00 29.62 22.65
C GLN A 266 -31.10 29.04 23.55
N LYS A 267 -31.20 27.71 23.64
CA LYS A 267 -32.17 27.03 24.51
C LYS A 267 -31.91 27.33 25.99
N GLN A 268 -30.65 27.25 26.43
CA GLN A 268 -30.25 27.58 27.80
C GLN A 268 -30.53 29.05 28.17
N LEU A 269 -30.28 29.98 27.25
CA LEU A 269 -30.57 31.40 27.47
C LEU A 269 -32.08 31.65 27.65
N LYS A 270 -32.93 30.96 26.89
CA LYS A 270 -34.39 31.04 27.07
C LYS A 270 -34.84 30.48 28.40
N GLU A 271 -34.31 29.32 28.80
CA GLU A 271 -34.62 28.70 30.10
C GLU A 271 -34.21 29.60 31.27
N ASN A 272 -33.01 30.17 31.24
CA ASN A 272 -32.52 31.11 32.27
C ASN A 272 -33.35 32.40 32.35
N LYS A 273 -33.88 32.88 31.22
CA LYS A 273 -34.75 34.08 31.21
C LYS A 273 -36.10 33.81 31.85
N ILE A 274 -36.64 32.60 31.68
CA ILE A 274 -37.94 32.18 32.25
C ILE A 274 -37.81 31.97 33.76
N SER A 275 -36.72 31.36 34.23
CA SER A 275 -36.46 31.16 35.66
C SER A 275 -36.04 32.45 36.39
N GLY A 276 -35.43 33.42 35.69
CA GLY A 276 -35.10 34.74 36.25
C GLY A 276 -36.26 35.73 36.31
N SER A 277 -37.33 35.56 35.52
CA SER A 277 -38.49 36.48 35.52
C SER A 277 -39.54 36.14 36.58
N SER A 278 -39.32 35.12 37.39
CA SER A 278 -40.25 34.70 38.45
C SER A 278 -40.14 35.55 39.73
N SER A 279 -39.22 36.53 39.79
CA SER A 279 -38.91 37.29 41.01
C SER A 279 -39.01 38.82 40.89
N SER A 280 -39.65 39.37 39.86
CA SER A 280 -39.90 40.82 39.80
C SER A 280 -41.16 41.20 39.03
N SER A 281 -42.26 41.30 39.77
CA SER A 281 -43.42 42.12 39.44
C SER A 281 -43.03 43.60 39.33
N SER A 282 -43.09 44.21 38.14
CA SER A 282 -43.77 45.50 37.87
C SER A 282 -43.55 45.95 36.42
N SER A 283 -44.65 46.02 35.66
CA SER A 283 -44.98 46.95 34.55
C SER A 283 -43.84 47.64 33.76
N THR A 284 -43.78 47.41 32.43
CA THR A 284 -44.01 48.39 31.33
C THR A 284 -43.62 47.76 29.98
N LEU A 285 -44.51 47.80 28.99
CA LEU A 285 -44.33 47.28 27.61
C LEU A 285 -43.41 48.18 26.75
N PRO A 286 -42.44 47.63 25.99
CA PRO A 286 -41.83 48.32 24.87
C PRO A 286 -42.35 47.80 23.50
N PRO A 287 -42.11 48.55 22.40
CA PRO A 287 -42.76 48.32 21.11
C PRO A 287 -42.06 47.24 20.27
N SER A 288 -42.85 46.76 19.31
CA SER A 288 -42.62 45.71 18.32
C SER A 288 -41.30 45.81 17.54
N GLN A 289 -40.60 44.69 17.43
CA GLN A 289 -39.50 44.45 16.48
C GLN A 289 -40.02 43.71 15.23
N PRO A 290 -39.41 43.94 14.05
CA PRO A 290 -39.91 43.47 12.76
C PRO A 290 -39.68 41.98 12.51
N GLU A 291 -40.64 41.36 11.82
CA GLU A 291 -40.63 39.95 11.41
C GLU A 291 -39.43 39.59 10.52
N PRO A 292 -38.82 38.40 10.69
CA PRO A 292 -37.89 37.86 9.71
C PRO A 292 -38.65 37.41 8.45
N ILE A 293 -38.20 37.92 7.31
CA ILE A 293 -38.66 37.59 5.97
C ILE A 293 -38.56 36.08 5.75
N LEU A 294 -39.73 35.44 5.70
CA LEU A 294 -39.91 34.05 5.31
C LEU A 294 -39.66 33.93 3.80
N THR A 295 -38.43 33.61 3.39
CA THR A 295 -38.14 33.27 2.00
C THR A 295 -38.84 31.95 1.66
N ARG A 296 -39.96 32.09 0.95
CA ARG A 296 -40.77 31.06 0.32
C ARG A 296 -39.89 30.17 -0.57
N ALA A 297 -39.43 29.05 -0.04
CA ALA A 297 -38.83 27.98 -0.82
C ALA A 297 -39.92 27.41 -1.75
N ARG A 298 -39.78 27.72 -3.04
CA ARG A 298 -40.63 27.22 -4.12
C ARG A 298 -40.28 25.75 -4.33
N SER A 299 -41.09 24.85 -3.80
CA SER A 299 -41.03 23.42 -4.10
C SER A 299 -41.47 23.17 -5.54
N THR A 300 -40.53 23.10 -6.46
CA THR A 300 -40.76 22.45 -7.76
C THR A 300 -40.71 20.95 -7.56
N CYS A 301 -41.88 20.33 -7.45
CA CYS A 301 -42.07 18.91 -7.69
C CYS A 301 -41.85 18.67 -9.20
N THR A 302 -40.64 18.27 -9.59
CA THR A 302 -40.43 17.61 -10.88
C THR A 302 -40.56 16.11 -10.67
N ASN A 303 -41.68 15.57 -11.16
CA ASN A 303 -41.84 14.16 -11.50
C ASN A 303 -40.66 13.73 -12.37
N HIS A 304 -39.95 12.69 -11.95
CA HIS A 304 -39.20 11.86 -12.87
C HIS A 304 -39.44 10.40 -12.48
N ASP A 305 -40.55 9.87 -12.99
CA ASP A 305 -40.57 8.51 -13.49
C ASP A 305 -39.43 8.38 -14.50
N GLN A 306 -38.61 7.32 -14.42
CA GLN A 306 -38.10 6.59 -15.59
C GLN A 306 -37.33 5.33 -15.13
N TYR A 307 -38.02 4.21 -15.31
CA TYR A 307 -37.58 2.88 -15.74
C TYR A 307 -36.42 2.15 -15.04
N ILE A 308 -36.88 1.13 -14.30
CA ILE A 308 -36.29 -0.21 -14.22
C ILE A 308 -36.19 -0.82 -15.64
N THR A 309 -35.04 -1.43 -15.99
CA THR A 309 -34.90 -2.64 -16.87
C THR A 309 -33.42 -3.08 -16.98
N PRO A 310 -33.13 -4.34 -17.38
CA PRO A 310 -32.13 -5.15 -16.72
C PRO A 310 -30.88 -5.48 -17.55
N ARG A 311 -29.83 -5.87 -16.81
CA ARG A 311 -28.94 -7.03 -17.03
C ARG A 311 -28.93 -7.61 -18.47
N HIS A 312 -27.83 -7.38 -19.19
CA HIS A 312 -27.44 -8.23 -20.32
C HIS A 312 -26.02 -8.76 -20.12
N SER A 313 -25.94 -10.08 -20.07
CA SER A 313 -24.75 -10.92 -20.14
C SER A 313 -24.27 -11.04 -21.59
N HIS A 314 -22.95 -11.04 -21.80
CA HIS A 314 -22.21 -11.61 -22.94
C HIS A 314 -20.75 -11.63 -22.46
N GLU A 315 -20.02 -12.72 -22.23
CA GLU A 315 -19.88 -14.05 -22.84
C GLU A 315 -19.48 -14.04 -24.33
N LYS A 316 -18.23 -14.51 -24.55
CA LYS A 316 -17.53 -14.98 -25.76
C LYS A 316 -16.99 -13.95 -26.76
N LYS A 317 -15.66 -13.82 -26.79
CA LYS A 317 -14.85 -14.51 -27.80
C LYS A 317 -13.42 -14.74 -27.32
#